data_AF-A0AAU0Y538-F1
#
_entry.id   AF-A0AAU0Y538-F1
#
_cell.length_a   1.000
_cell.length_b   1.000
_cell.length_c   1.000
_cell.angle_alpha   90.00
_cell.angle_beta   90.00
_cell.angle_gamma   90.00
#
_symmetry.space_group_name_H-M   'P 1'
#
loop_
_entity.id
_entity.type
_entity.pdbx_description
1 polymer ?
#
loop_
_entity_poly.entity_id
_entity_poly.type
_entity_poly.pdbx_seq_one_letter_code
_entity_poly.pdbx_strand_id
1 'polypeptide(L)'
;MGEEHDQAVGFDSSILHLRCPMDVEPDLYRLLLGLTGDVTPVVQALPPGALVADVSGSVRFFDRDPVDLARMIRTRALALYGLPVTIGVGPNWTIAAMASREPGPGGVRAVGSSPSAVAAFLHPRPVGELHGIGRAQERTLTAFGVHTVGLLASLPEATVQRVLGGKSGRLLRERARGIDRRKVVPAELPHSAAAQRRFPTDTLAPELVRSALLSLAVELGERLRNRRQAARAVTLTVTFADRTQIHRSRQLPGGPSAHTDDLRDAAYEMYRALGLQRARVRAVALRCEQLLDAAAVAEQLSFDGGREHRLRAEQAIDALNARFGSGTVGPAASYLQAS
;
A
#
# COMPACT_ATOMS: atom_id res chain seq x y z
N MET A 1 -4.62 9.21 51.52
CA MET A 1 -3.36 9.86 51.11
C MET A 1 -2.34 8.76 50.93
N GLY A 2 -2.10 8.41 49.67
CA GLY A 2 -1.37 7.22 49.26
C GLY A 2 -1.47 7.16 47.75
N GLU A 3 -0.85 8.15 47.09
CA GLU A 3 -0.69 8.17 45.65
C GLU A 3 0.33 7.09 45.28
N GLU A 4 -0.18 5.92 44.90
CA GLU A 4 0.60 4.95 44.14
C GLU A 4 0.95 5.59 42.79
N HIS A 5 2.17 6.10 42.71
CA HIS A 5 2.82 6.41 41.46
C HIS A 5 2.89 5.13 40.62
N ASP A 6 1.99 5.03 39.65
CA ASP A 6 2.02 4.02 38.59
C ASP A 6 3.36 4.14 37.86
N GLN A 7 4.27 3.24 38.17
CA GLN A 7 5.60 3.20 37.58
C GLN A 7 5.44 2.91 36.10
N ALA A 8 5.67 3.94 35.29
CA ALA A 8 5.78 3.87 33.85
C ALA A 8 6.79 2.79 33.44
N VAL A 9 6.28 1.61 33.09
CA VAL A 9 7.06 0.61 32.34
C VAL A 9 7.20 1.16 30.92
N GLY A 10 8.24 1.97 30.73
CA GLY A 10 8.57 2.61 29.47
C GLY A 10 8.83 1.57 28.38
N PHE A 11 8.06 1.65 27.31
CA PHE A 11 8.52 1.19 26.00
C PHE A 11 9.00 2.42 25.24
N ASP A 12 10.24 2.37 24.75
CA ASP A 12 10.95 3.45 24.06
C ASP A 12 10.32 3.86 22.70
N SER A 13 9.26 3.17 22.24
CA SER A 13 8.68 3.34 20.91
C SER A 13 7.21 3.76 20.94
N SER A 14 6.90 4.90 20.33
CA SER A 14 5.56 5.45 20.14
C SER A 14 5.27 5.61 18.66
N ILE A 15 4.38 4.77 18.13
CA ILE A 15 4.04 4.73 16.72
C ILE A 15 2.65 5.32 16.48
N LEU A 16 2.56 6.22 15.50
CA LEU A 16 1.32 6.75 14.96
C LEU A 16 1.01 6.08 13.62
N HIS A 17 -0.23 5.65 13.43
CA HIS A 17 -0.74 5.23 12.13
C HIS A 17 -1.91 6.13 11.74
N LEU A 18 -1.71 6.94 10.70
CA LEU A 18 -2.71 7.89 10.22
C LEU A 18 -3.40 7.28 8.99
N ARG A 19 -4.73 7.34 8.98
CA ARG A 19 -5.58 6.86 7.89
C ARG A 19 -6.40 8.02 7.34
N CYS A 20 -6.33 8.18 6.03
CA CYS A 20 -7.12 9.11 5.25
C CYS A 20 -8.42 8.44 4.79
N PRO A 21 -9.41 9.23 4.34
CA PRO A 21 -10.54 8.72 3.57
C PRO A 21 -10.08 7.95 2.31
N MET A 22 -10.94 7.06 1.81
CA MET A 22 -10.62 6.16 0.68
C MET A 22 -10.24 6.90 -0.61
N ASP A 23 -10.81 8.09 -0.82
CA ASP A 23 -10.67 8.89 -2.04
C ASP A 23 -9.84 10.16 -1.81
N VAL A 24 -8.81 10.09 -0.97
CA VAL A 24 -7.94 11.25 -0.72
C VAL A 24 -7.17 11.61 -1.99
N GLU A 25 -7.25 12.89 -2.37
CA GLU A 25 -6.46 13.42 -3.47
C GLU A 25 -4.95 13.25 -3.18
N PRO A 26 -4.15 12.84 -4.16
CA PRO A 26 -2.71 12.60 -3.95
C PRO A 26 -1.94 13.80 -3.40
N ASP A 27 -2.39 15.02 -3.73
CA ASP A 27 -1.78 16.26 -3.27
C ASP A 27 -2.04 16.50 -1.77
N LEU A 28 -3.27 16.27 -1.32
CA LEU A 28 -3.63 16.27 0.10
C LEU A 28 -2.85 15.22 0.87
N TYR A 29 -2.63 14.03 0.28
CA TYR A 29 -1.80 12.99 0.90
C TYR A 29 -0.33 13.42 1.05
N ARG A 30 0.25 14.13 0.07
CA ARG A 30 1.61 14.69 0.21
C ARG A 30 1.68 15.79 1.25
N LEU A 31 0.67 16.67 1.31
CA LEU A 31 0.59 17.71 2.34
C LEU A 31 0.51 17.10 3.74
N LEU A 32 -0.20 15.97 3.90
CA LEU A 32 -0.23 15.22 5.16
C LEU A 32 1.13 14.59 5.49
N LEU A 33 1.84 14.03 4.50
CA LEU A 33 3.20 13.52 4.69
C LEU A 33 4.15 14.64 5.16
N GLY A 34 4.11 15.81 4.52
CA GLY A 34 4.89 16.98 4.92
C GLY A 34 4.55 17.45 6.33
N LEU A 35 3.26 17.63 6.64
CA LEU A 35 2.78 18.00 7.97
C LEU A 35 3.24 17.03 9.07
N THR A 36 3.27 15.73 8.75
CA THR A 36 3.75 14.71 9.69
C THR A 36 5.28 14.76 9.80
N GLY A 37 5.97 15.03 8.69
CA GLY A 37 7.42 15.25 8.62
C GLY A 37 7.90 16.41 9.48
N ASP A 38 7.10 17.47 9.60
CA ASP A 38 7.36 18.61 10.49
C ASP A 38 7.31 18.23 11.98
N VAL A 39 6.68 17.10 12.33
CA VAL A 39 6.59 16.59 13.70
C VAL A 39 7.65 15.52 13.97
N THR A 40 7.90 14.63 13.01
CA THR A 40 8.96 13.61 13.13
C THR A 40 9.61 13.36 11.78
N PRO A 41 10.94 13.20 11.71
CA PRO A 41 11.62 12.80 10.47
C PRO A 41 11.37 11.33 10.12
N VAL A 42 10.81 10.52 11.03
CA VAL A 42 10.63 9.08 10.83
C VAL A 42 9.21 8.78 10.35
N VAL A 43 8.96 9.09 9.07
CA VAL A 43 7.65 8.91 8.42
C VAL A 43 7.76 7.94 7.24
N GLN A 44 6.85 6.98 7.19
CA GLN A 44 6.73 6.02 6.11
C GLN A 44 5.37 6.15 5.42
N ALA A 45 5.40 6.44 4.12
CA ALA A 45 4.21 6.49 3.28
C ALA A 45 3.62 5.08 3.04
N LEU A 46 2.29 4.93 3.19
CA LEU A 46 1.54 3.69 2.93
C LEU A 46 0.31 3.96 2.04
N PRO A 47 0.50 4.35 0.77
CA PRO A 47 -0.62 4.67 -0.10
C PRO A 47 -1.39 3.42 -0.57
N PRO A 48 -2.66 3.60 -0.99
CA PRO A 48 -3.39 4.86 -1.00
C PRO A 48 -3.98 5.16 0.40
N GLY A 49 -3.68 6.34 0.95
CA GLY A 49 -4.42 6.88 2.09
C GLY A 49 -4.01 6.42 3.49
N ALA A 50 -2.79 5.93 3.72
CA ALA A 50 -2.26 5.79 5.08
C ALA A 50 -0.79 6.15 5.16
N LEU A 51 -0.32 6.47 6.36
CA LEU A 51 1.10 6.59 6.66
C LEU A 51 1.34 6.13 8.10
N VAL A 52 2.57 5.73 8.39
CA VAL A 52 3.00 5.37 9.73
C VAL A 52 4.19 6.25 10.10
N ALA A 53 4.21 6.74 11.34
CA ALA A 53 5.24 7.63 11.83
C ALA A 53 5.71 7.17 13.22
N ASP A 54 7.02 7.24 13.46
CA ASP A 54 7.60 7.01 14.78
C ASP A 54 7.84 8.37 15.44
N VAL A 55 7.11 8.66 16.52
CA VAL A 55 7.18 9.94 17.24
C VAL A 55 7.98 9.83 18.54
N SER A 56 8.69 8.73 18.76
CA SER A 56 9.41 8.48 20.02
C SER A 56 10.41 9.60 20.35
N GLY A 57 11.14 10.09 19.35
CA GLY A 57 12.04 11.24 19.51
C GLY A 57 11.29 12.57 19.68
N SER A 58 10.13 12.71 19.02
CA SER A 58 9.31 13.92 19.04
C SER A 58 8.61 14.15 20.38
N VAL A 59 8.23 13.08 21.09
CA VAL A 59 7.64 13.17 22.45
C VAL A 59 8.55 13.98 23.37
N ARG A 60 9.86 13.69 23.36
CA ARG A 60 10.86 14.40 24.16
C ARG A 60 11.10 15.82 23.65
N PHE A 61 11.14 16.02 22.33
CA PHE A 61 11.40 17.34 21.73
C PHE A 61 10.27 18.34 21.97
N PHE A 62 9.02 17.90 21.84
CA PHE A 62 7.85 18.74 22.00
C PHE A 62 7.30 18.79 23.43
N ASP A 63 7.86 18.01 24.35
CA ASP A 63 7.37 17.82 25.73
C ASP A 63 5.85 17.52 25.76
N ARG A 64 5.42 16.58 24.92
CA ARG A 64 4.02 16.21 24.74
C ARG A 64 3.87 14.70 24.65
N ASP A 65 2.77 14.19 25.18
CA ASP A 65 2.45 12.79 25.01
C ASP A 65 2.12 12.44 23.54
N PRO A 66 2.28 11.17 23.13
CA PRO A 66 2.01 10.74 21.75
C PRO A 66 0.57 10.99 21.26
N VAL A 67 -0.41 10.97 22.16
CA VAL A 67 -1.83 11.21 21.84
C VAL A 67 -2.06 12.67 21.53
N ASP A 68 -1.40 13.57 22.25
CA ASP A 68 -1.45 15.01 22.00
C ASP A 68 -0.73 15.39 20.70
N LEU A 69 0.39 14.75 20.39
CA LEU A 69 1.02 14.89 19.07
C LEU A 69 0.09 14.41 17.94
N ALA A 70 -0.58 13.27 18.13
CA ALA A 70 -1.58 12.78 17.17
C ALA A 70 -2.75 13.77 17.01
N ARG A 71 -3.32 14.27 18.12
CA ARG A 71 -4.40 15.28 18.10
C ARG A 71 -3.96 16.56 17.39
N MET A 72 -2.73 17.01 17.63
CA MET A 72 -2.16 18.18 16.97
C MET A 72 -2.08 17.96 15.45
N ILE A 73 -1.50 16.84 14.99
CA ILE A 73 -1.40 16.52 13.56
C ILE A 73 -2.79 16.46 12.93
N ARG A 74 -3.74 15.76 13.57
CA ARG A 74 -5.12 15.66 13.08
C ARG A 74 -5.79 17.03 12.96
N THR A 75 -5.66 17.87 13.99
CA THR A 75 -6.25 19.20 14.03
C THR A 75 -5.68 20.07 12.92
N ARG A 76 -4.36 20.04 12.71
CA ARG A 76 -3.70 20.76 11.62
C ARG A 76 -4.11 20.24 10.24
N ALA A 77 -4.19 18.93 10.05
CA ALA A 77 -4.62 18.33 8.79
C ALA A 77 -6.04 18.76 8.42
N LEU A 78 -6.94 18.79 9.41
CA LEU A 78 -8.31 19.25 9.21
C LEU A 78 -8.38 20.77 8.96
N ALA A 79 -7.65 21.57 9.74
CA ALA A 79 -7.72 23.03 9.66
C ALA A 79 -7.04 23.62 8.41
N LEU A 80 -5.90 23.05 8.00
CA LEU A 80 -5.12 23.55 6.86
C LEU A 80 -5.62 22.99 5.52
N TYR A 81 -6.08 21.73 5.50
CA TYR A 81 -6.33 21.00 4.27
C TYR A 81 -7.74 20.43 4.15
N GLY A 82 -8.60 20.64 5.17
CA GLY A 82 -9.93 20.02 5.20
C GLY A 82 -9.89 18.49 5.24
N LEU A 83 -8.76 17.87 5.64
CA LEU A 83 -8.55 16.43 5.55
C LEU A 83 -8.87 15.72 6.88
N PRO A 84 -10.01 15.01 7.01
CA PRO A 84 -10.36 14.31 8.23
C PRO A 84 -9.59 12.99 8.34
N VAL A 85 -8.47 13.00 9.07
CA VAL A 85 -7.70 11.78 9.35
C VAL A 85 -8.12 11.10 10.65
N THR A 86 -8.02 9.77 10.66
CA THR A 86 -8.11 8.97 11.88
C THR A 86 -6.72 8.48 12.27
N ILE A 87 -6.39 8.51 13.57
CA ILE A 87 -5.04 8.21 14.05
C ILE A 87 -5.09 7.16 15.14
N GLY A 88 -4.34 6.08 14.93
CA GLY A 88 -4.07 5.09 15.97
C GLY A 88 -2.70 5.32 16.58
N VAL A 89 -2.62 5.27 17.91
CA VAL A 89 -1.39 5.36 18.69
C VAL A 89 -1.14 4.01 19.35
N GLY A 90 0.07 3.48 19.23
CA GLY A 90 0.42 2.23 19.90
C GLY A 90 1.93 1.99 20.01
N PRO A 91 2.33 0.94 20.74
CA PRO A 91 3.74 0.60 20.99
C PRO A 91 4.47 0.07 19.74
N ASN A 92 3.74 -0.32 18.71
CA ASN A 92 4.29 -0.79 17.46
C ASN A 92 3.30 -0.62 16.30
N TRP A 93 3.77 -0.90 15.09
CA TRP A 93 3.02 -0.73 13.86
C TRP A 93 1.70 -1.50 13.84
N THR A 94 1.69 -2.78 14.22
CA THR A 94 0.47 -3.61 14.21
C THR A 94 -0.61 -2.99 15.10
N ILE A 95 -0.26 -2.60 16.32
CA ILE A 95 -1.22 -2.02 17.28
C ILE A 95 -1.72 -0.66 16.78
N ALA A 96 -0.82 0.24 16.37
CA ALA A 96 -1.20 1.55 15.84
C ALA A 96 -2.12 1.43 14.62
N ALA A 97 -1.79 0.53 13.68
CA ALA A 97 -2.59 0.30 12.48
C ALA A 97 -4.00 -0.21 12.82
N MET A 98 -4.13 -1.12 13.79
CA MET A 98 -5.43 -1.62 14.24
C MET A 98 -6.22 -0.54 14.99
N ALA A 99 -5.58 0.23 15.86
CA ALA A 99 -6.21 1.33 16.61
C ALA A 99 -6.79 2.40 15.67
N SER A 100 -6.13 2.70 14.55
CA SER A 100 -6.59 3.70 13.57
C SER A 100 -7.89 3.34 12.84
N ARG A 101 -8.30 2.06 12.86
CA ARG A 101 -9.52 1.56 12.20
C ARG A 101 -10.78 1.87 13.00
N GLU A 102 -10.64 2.02 14.31
CA GLU A 102 -11.74 2.32 15.23
C GLU A 102 -11.37 3.54 16.06
N PRO A 103 -11.30 4.73 15.44
CA PRO A 103 -10.93 5.94 16.16
C PRO A 103 -11.89 6.18 17.34
N GLY A 104 -11.34 6.59 18.47
CA GLY A 104 -12.12 7.07 19.60
C GLY A 104 -12.70 8.47 19.34
N PRO A 105 -13.34 9.07 20.35
CA PRO A 105 -13.79 10.46 20.31
C PRO A 105 -12.64 11.39 19.86
N GLY A 106 -12.93 12.28 18.91
CA GLY A 106 -11.92 13.18 18.35
C GLY A 106 -10.99 12.54 17.31
N GLY A 107 -11.30 11.34 16.82
CA GLY A 107 -10.59 10.72 15.69
C GLY A 107 -9.24 10.07 16.04
N VAL A 108 -8.90 10.00 17.34
CA VAL A 108 -7.64 9.42 17.82
C VAL A 108 -7.96 8.27 18.78
N ARG A 109 -7.27 7.14 18.63
CA ARG A 109 -7.34 6.02 19.59
C ARG A 109 -5.94 5.59 20.01
N ALA A 110 -5.72 5.54 21.32
CA ALA A 110 -4.49 5.07 21.90
C ALA A 110 -4.66 3.67 22.51
N VAL A 111 -3.63 2.85 22.36
CA VAL A 111 -3.50 1.57 23.05
C VAL A 111 -2.22 1.64 23.87
N GLY A 112 -2.34 1.41 25.18
CA GLY A 112 -1.22 1.44 26.10
C GLY A 112 -0.17 0.38 25.76
N SER A 113 1.07 0.64 26.19
CA SER A 113 2.21 -0.22 25.87
C SER A 113 2.32 -1.45 26.77
N SER A 114 1.60 -1.49 27.90
CA SER A 114 1.67 -2.64 28.80
C SER A 114 1.16 -3.91 28.13
N PRO A 115 1.78 -5.09 28.39
CA PRO A 115 1.31 -6.35 27.81
C PRO A 115 -0.17 -6.63 28.08
N SER A 116 -0.68 -6.23 29.25
CA SER A 116 -2.10 -6.35 29.61
C SER A 116 -2.99 -5.44 28.77
N ALA A 117 -2.62 -4.18 28.54
CA ALA A 117 -3.38 -3.26 27.69
C ALA A 117 -3.41 -3.73 26.23
N VAL A 118 -2.26 -4.22 25.72
CA VAL A 118 -2.17 -4.77 24.37
C VAL A 118 -3.02 -6.04 24.22
N ALA A 119 -2.94 -6.96 25.18
CA ALA A 119 -3.76 -8.17 25.19
C ALA A 119 -5.26 -7.85 25.28
N ALA A 120 -5.66 -6.91 26.14
CA ALA A 120 -7.04 -6.47 26.29
C ALA A 120 -7.60 -5.86 24.99
N PHE A 121 -6.76 -5.15 24.23
CA PHE A 121 -7.13 -4.59 22.94
C PHE A 121 -7.18 -5.63 21.81
N LEU A 122 -6.23 -6.58 21.78
CA LEU A 122 -6.08 -7.54 20.69
C LEU A 122 -6.98 -8.77 20.85
N HIS A 123 -6.91 -9.45 21.99
CA HIS A 123 -7.45 -10.79 22.17
C HIS A 123 -8.95 -10.95 21.87
N PRO A 124 -9.85 -10.01 22.24
CA PRO A 124 -11.27 -10.18 21.97
C PRO A 124 -11.64 -10.02 20.49
N ARG A 125 -10.72 -9.53 19.64
CA ARG A 125 -11.01 -9.24 18.24
C ARG A 125 -11.12 -10.51 17.40
N PRO A 126 -11.98 -10.51 16.37
CA PRO A 126 -11.97 -11.53 15.33
C PRO A 126 -10.57 -11.71 14.73
N VAL A 127 -10.19 -12.95 14.43
CA VAL A 127 -8.87 -13.26 13.89
C VAL A 127 -8.61 -12.56 12.54
N GLY A 128 -9.65 -12.35 11.74
CA GLY A 128 -9.59 -11.63 10.46
C GLY A 128 -9.21 -10.14 10.60
N GLU A 129 -9.41 -9.55 11.77
CA GLU A 129 -9.03 -8.14 12.00
C GLU A 129 -7.53 -7.97 12.24
N LEU A 130 -6.80 -9.02 12.62
CA LEU A 130 -5.38 -8.94 12.90
C LEU A 130 -4.62 -8.42 11.67
N HIS A 131 -3.82 -7.38 11.85
CA HIS A 131 -3.08 -6.80 10.75
C HIS A 131 -2.10 -7.81 10.10
N GLY A 132 -2.33 -8.08 8.82
CA GLY A 132 -1.55 -9.03 8.03
C GLY A 132 -2.23 -10.38 7.81
N ILE A 133 -3.41 -10.62 8.39
CA ILE A 133 -4.25 -11.76 8.04
C ILE A 133 -5.11 -11.38 6.81
N GLY A 134 -4.97 -12.17 5.75
CA GLY A 134 -5.84 -12.08 4.56
C GLY A 134 -7.02 -13.04 4.63
N ARG A 135 -8.03 -12.82 3.77
CA ARG A 135 -9.27 -13.63 3.72
C ARG A 135 -9.02 -15.15 3.63
N ALA A 136 -7.98 -15.58 2.92
CA ALA A 136 -7.64 -17.00 2.82
C ALA A 136 -7.14 -17.57 4.16
N GLN A 137 -6.25 -16.84 4.84
CA GLN A 137 -5.72 -17.23 6.15
C GLN A 137 -6.80 -17.20 7.22
N GLU A 138 -7.68 -16.19 7.19
CA GLU A 138 -8.85 -16.10 8.06
C GLU A 138 -9.77 -17.32 7.90
N ARG A 139 -10.10 -17.70 6.65
CA ARG A 139 -10.90 -18.90 6.35
C ARG A 139 -10.25 -20.16 6.87
N THR A 140 -8.94 -20.31 6.65
CA THR A 140 -8.18 -21.44 7.19
C THR A 140 -8.27 -21.47 8.71
N LEU A 141 -7.96 -20.36 9.41
CA LEU A 141 -8.00 -20.30 10.87
C LEU A 141 -9.40 -20.59 11.43
N THR A 142 -10.42 -20.02 10.82
CA THR A 142 -11.83 -20.25 11.17
C THR A 142 -12.22 -21.71 11.00
N ALA A 143 -11.77 -22.39 9.93
CA ALA A 143 -12.00 -23.81 9.72
C ALA A 143 -11.31 -24.70 10.78
N PHE A 144 -10.23 -24.21 11.39
CA PHE A 144 -9.56 -24.84 12.54
C PHE A 144 -10.12 -24.39 13.90
N GLY A 145 -11.26 -23.68 13.94
CA GLY A 145 -11.91 -23.21 15.17
C GLY A 145 -11.25 -21.98 15.82
N VAL A 146 -10.31 -21.33 15.12
CA VAL A 146 -9.59 -20.15 15.63
C VAL A 146 -10.32 -18.89 15.18
N HIS A 147 -11.25 -18.42 16.01
CA HIS A 147 -12.10 -17.28 15.66
C HIS A 147 -11.59 -15.93 16.18
N THR A 148 -10.74 -15.93 17.21
CA THR A 148 -10.24 -14.69 17.84
C THR A 148 -8.72 -14.60 17.79
N VAL A 149 -8.21 -13.37 17.89
CA VAL A 149 -6.77 -13.11 18.00
C VAL A 149 -6.18 -13.77 19.25
N GLY A 150 -6.93 -13.79 20.37
CA GLY A 150 -6.52 -14.43 21.60
C GLY A 150 -6.30 -15.94 21.44
N LEU A 151 -7.19 -16.63 20.70
CA LEU A 151 -7.02 -18.04 20.38
C LEU A 151 -5.78 -18.28 19.50
N LEU A 152 -5.54 -17.42 18.50
CA LEU A 152 -4.33 -17.50 17.69
C LEU A 152 -3.05 -17.30 18.54
N ALA A 153 -3.09 -16.38 19.50
CA ALA A 153 -1.98 -16.10 20.41
C ALA A 153 -1.67 -17.28 21.36
N SER A 154 -2.69 -18.04 21.76
CA SER A 154 -2.54 -19.18 22.67
C SER A 154 -2.06 -20.47 21.99
N LEU A 155 -2.20 -20.59 20.66
CA LEU A 155 -1.77 -21.79 19.95
C LEU A 155 -0.25 -22.06 20.06
N PRO A 156 0.17 -23.33 20.09
CA PRO A 156 1.57 -23.70 19.95
C PRO A 156 2.13 -23.19 18.62
N GLU A 157 3.36 -22.68 18.64
CA GLU A 157 3.97 -22.09 17.44
C GLU A 157 4.03 -23.08 16.27
N ALA A 158 4.44 -24.32 16.53
CA ALA A 158 4.51 -25.37 15.52
C ALA A 158 3.15 -25.63 14.84
N THR A 159 2.04 -25.50 15.58
CA THR A 159 0.69 -25.63 15.03
C THR A 159 0.37 -24.49 14.08
N VAL A 160 0.62 -23.24 14.49
CA VAL A 160 0.37 -22.07 13.63
C VAL A 160 1.23 -22.10 12.37
N GLN A 161 2.50 -22.50 12.51
CA GLN A 161 3.40 -22.67 11.37
C GLN A 161 2.93 -23.75 10.38
N ARG A 162 2.35 -24.85 10.87
CA ARG A 162 1.80 -25.90 10.00
C ARG A 162 0.55 -25.43 9.24
N VAL A 163 -0.30 -24.65 9.89
CA VAL A 163 -1.57 -24.17 9.32
C VAL A 163 -1.36 -23.00 8.36
N LEU A 164 -0.48 -22.05 8.70
CA LEU A 164 -0.29 -20.79 7.95
C LEU A 164 1.02 -20.70 7.16
N GLY A 165 1.85 -21.75 7.22
CA GLY A 165 3.19 -21.78 6.66
C GLY A 165 4.26 -21.27 7.65
N GLY A 166 5.47 -21.82 7.58
CA GLY A 166 6.51 -21.63 8.60
C GLY A 166 6.81 -20.17 8.98
N LYS A 167 7.23 -19.35 8.01
CA LYS A 167 7.59 -17.95 8.28
C LYS A 167 6.37 -17.07 8.60
N SER A 168 5.29 -17.23 7.84
CA SER A 168 4.07 -16.41 8.00
C SER A 168 3.35 -16.72 9.31
N GLY A 169 3.21 -17.99 9.66
CA GLY A 169 2.56 -18.43 10.89
C GLY A 169 3.28 -17.94 12.14
N ARG A 170 4.62 -18.01 12.17
CA ARG A 170 5.42 -17.44 13.26
C ARG A 170 5.13 -15.95 13.44
N LEU A 171 5.23 -15.17 12.36
CA LEU A 171 5.03 -13.72 12.40
C LEU A 171 3.61 -13.33 12.84
N LEU A 172 2.59 -14.03 12.33
CA LEU A 172 1.20 -13.76 12.69
C LEU A 172 0.91 -14.10 14.15
N ARG A 173 1.52 -15.16 14.68
CA ARG A 173 1.44 -15.49 16.10
C ARG A 173 2.14 -14.46 16.99
N GLU A 174 3.31 -13.97 16.60
CA GLU A 174 3.98 -12.87 17.30
C GLU A 174 3.07 -11.63 17.36
N ARG A 175 2.47 -11.25 16.22
CA ARG A 175 1.53 -10.12 16.16
C ARG A 175 0.28 -10.34 17.00
N ALA A 176 -0.26 -11.56 17.04
CA ALA A 176 -1.40 -11.89 17.89
C ALA A 176 -1.09 -11.70 19.39
N ARG A 177 0.20 -11.82 19.77
CA ARG A 177 0.72 -11.54 21.11
C ARG A 177 1.17 -10.08 21.30
N GLY A 178 0.87 -9.20 20.35
CA GLY A 178 1.27 -7.80 20.40
C GLY A 178 2.72 -7.52 20.02
N ILE A 179 3.46 -8.51 19.52
CA ILE A 179 4.87 -8.37 19.15
C ILE A 179 4.97 -8.06 17.65
N ASP A 180 5.50 -6.89 17.32
CA ASP A 180 5.87 -6.53 15.94
C ASP A 180 7.24 -5.86 15.94
N ARG A 181 8.21 -6.51 15.29
CA ARG A 181 9.61 -6.03 15.23
C ARG A 181 9.87 -5.10 14.04
N ARG A 182 8.86 -4.81 13.21
CA ARG A 182 9.02 -3.89 12.07
C ARG A 182 9.31 -2.49 12.60
N LYS A 183 10.42 -1.91 12.16
CA LYS A 183 10.71 -0.49 12.34
C LYS A 183 9.96 0.33 11.29
N VAL A 184 9.56 1.55 11.65
CA VAL A 184 9.14 2.56 10.68
C VAL A 184 10.39 2.98 9.93
N VAL A 185 10.39 2.77 8.62
CA VAL A 185 11.52 3.15 7.77
C VAL A 185 11.15 4.45 7.09
N PRO A 186 11.89 5.55 7.32
CA PRO A 186 11.70 6.78 6.55
C PRO A 186 11.79 6.43 5.07
N ALA A 187 10.66 6.54 4.38
CA ALA A 187 10.59 6.20 2.98
C ALA A 187 9.68 7.23 2.33
N GLU A 188 10.21 7.88 1.29
CA GLU A 188 9.41 8.66 0.35
C GLU A 188 8.38 7.76 -0.33
N LEU A 189 7.51 8.37 -1.16
CA LEU A 189 6.46 7.72 -1.93
C LEU A 189 6.90 6.34 -2.47
N PRO A 190 5.98 5.35 -2.59
CA PRO A 190 6.33 3.95 -2.81
C PRO A 190 7.36 3.75 -3.92
N HIS A 191 8.36 2.91 -3.70
CA HIS A 191 9.37 2.62 -4.72
C HIS A 191 8.86 1.75 -5.88
N SER A 192 7.63 1.25 -5.80
CA SER A 192 7.01 0.48 -6.89
C SER A 192 5.49 0.53 -6.89
N ALA A 193 4.89 0.33 -8.06
CA ALA A 193 3.45 0.15 -8.25
C ALA A 193 3.22 -1.06 -9.16
N ALA A 194 2.30 -1.96 -8.81
CA ALA A 194 2.02 -3.15 -9.60
C ALA A 194 0.52 -3.33 -9.82
N ALA A 195 0.18 -3.92 -10.96
CA ALA A 195 -1.17 -4.31 -11.32
C ALA A 195 -1.13 -5.65 -12.05
N GLN A 196 -2.19 -6.45 -11.91
CA GLN A 196 -2.30 -7.77 -12.51
C GLN A 196 -3.67 -7.96 -13.16
N ARG A 197 -3.69 -8.68 -14.28
CA ARG A 197 -4.89 -9.23 -14.91
C ARG A 197 -4.79 -10.75 -14.97
N ARG A 198 -5.87 -11.42 -14.57
CA ARG A 198 -6.03 -12.88 -14.71
C ARG A 198 -7.06 -13.12 -15.80
N PHE A 199 -6.76 -14.03 -16.71
CA PHE A 199 -7.71 -14.42 -17.74
C PHE A 199 -8.74 -15.40 -17.16
N PRO A 200 -10.01 -15.34 -17.62
CA PRO A 200 -11.05 -16.30 -17.20
C PRO A 200 -10.67 -17.73 -17.60
N THR A 201 -10.12 -17.86 -18.82
CA THR A 201 -9.63 -19.11 -19.41
C THR A 201 -8.20 -18.88 -19.88
N ASP A 202 -7.33 -19.88 -19.68
CA ASP A 202 -5.94 -19.78 -20.13
C ASP A 202 -5.87 -19.57 -21.65
N THR A 203 -5.23 -18.47 -22.08
CA THR A 203 -5.31 -17.98 -23.46
C THR A 203 -4.04 -18.24 -24.26
N LEU A 204 -4.20 -18.53 -25.55
CA LEU A 204 -3.13 -18.55 -26.56
C LEU A 204 -3.17 -17.32 -27.46
N ALA A 205 -4.18 -16.46 -27.34
CA ALA A 205 -4.40 -15.35 -28.25
C ALA A 205 -3.48 -14.17 -27.86
N PRO A 206 -2.47 -13.83 -28.68
CA PRO A 206 -1.54 -12.76 -28.35
C PRO A 206 -2.22 -11.39 -28.28
N GLU A 207 -3.31 -11.19 -29.03
CA GLU A 207 -4.06 -9.93 -29.02
C GLU A 207 -4.80 -9.69 -27.69
N LEU A 208 -5.34 -10.75 -27.07
CA LEU A 208 -5.92 -10.65 -25.72
C LEU A 208 -4.87 -10.31 -24.67
N VAL A 209 -3.65 -10.87 -24.81
CA VAL A 209 -2.55 -10.55 -23.91
C VAL A 209 -2.09 -9.11 -24.10
N ARG A 210 -1.96 -8.63 -25.34
CA ARG A 210 -1.63 -7.22 -25.64
C ARG A 210 -2.69 -6.27 -25.08
N SER A 211 -3.97 -6.54 -25.29
CA SER A 211 -5.07 -5.78 -24.68
C SER A 211 -4.94 -5.70 -23.15
N ALA A 212 -4.70 -6.85 -22.50
CA ALA A 212 -4.51 -6.89 -21.05
C ALA A 212 -3.29 -6.06 -20.60
N LEU A 213 -2.17 -6.15 -21.30
CA LEU A 213 -0.97 -5.35 -21.02
C LEU A 213 -1.22 -3.85 -21.22
N LEU A 214 -1.96 -3.45 -22.25
CA LEU A 214 -2.39 -2.06 -22.44
C LEU A 214 -3.26 -1.59 -21.27
N SER A 215 -4.24 -2.39 -20.86
CA SER A 215 -5.11 -2.05 -19.71
C SER A 215 -4.30 -1.85 -18.42
N LEU A 216 -3.25 -2.65 -18.22
CA LEU A 216 -2.33 -2.53 -17.09
C LEU A 216 -1.45 -1.28 -17.19
N ALA A 217 -0.98 -0.93 -18.38
CA ALA A 217 -0.20 0.29 -18.62
C ALA A 217 -1.05 1.56 -18.41
N VAL A 218 -2.34 1.54 -18.79
CA VAL A 218 -3.30 2.62 -18.49
C VAL A 218 -3.47 2.75 -16.98
N GLU A 219 -3.83 1.67 -16.28
CA GLU A 219 -4.05 1.68 -14.83
C GLU A 219 -2.81 2.15 -14.05
N LEU A 220 -1.62 1.66 -14.43
CA LEU A 220 -0.38 2.05 -13.79
C LEU A 220 0.02 3.48 -14.14
N GLY A 221 -0.16 3.92 -15.38
CA GLY A 221 0.08 5.30 -15.80
C GLY A 221 -0.78 6.28 -15.03
N GLU A 222 -2.09 6.05 -14.98
CA GLU A 222 -3.05 6.85 -14.19
C GLU A 222 -2.63 6.88 -12.72
N ARG A 223 -2.32 5.72 -12.13
CA ARG A 223 -1.89 5.61 -10.73
C ARG A 223 -0.60 6.39 -10.46
N LEU A 224 0.37 6.33 -11.36
CA LEU A 224 1.64 7.04 -11.25
C LEU A 224 1.44 8.55 -11.39
N ARG A 225 0.67 9.01 -12.37
CA ARG A 225 0.35 10.43 -12.57
C ARG A 225 -0.42 11.00 -11.39
N ASN A 226 -1.42 10.28 -10.88
CA ASN A 226 -2.11 10.63 -9.64
C ASN A 226 -1.10 10.76 -8.50
N ARG A 227 -0.20 9.78 -8.33
CA ARG A 227 0.86 9.83 -7.33
C ARG A 227 1.98 10.81 -7.65
N ARG A 228 1.91 11.60 -8.73
CA ARG A 228 3.01 12.44 -9.28
C ARG A 228 4.35 11.70 -9.19
N GLN A 229 4.34 10.45 -9.59
CA GLN A 229 5.51 9.60 -9.65
C GLN A 229 5.81 9.23 -11.10
N ALA A 230 7.07 9.00 -11.42
CA ALA A 230 7.51 8.48 -12.70
C ALA A 230 8.33 7.20 -12.47
N ALA A 231 8.13 6.18 -13.32
CA ALA A 231 8.83 4.92 -13.20
C ALA A 231 10.11 4.92 -14.04
N ARG A 232 11.24 4.48 -13.49
CA ARG A 232 12.46 4.24 -14.29
C ARG A 232 12.46 2.89 -14.97
N ALA A 233 11.87 1.88 -14.33
CA ALA A 233 11.86 0.52 -14.83
C ALA A 233 10.46 -0.09 -14.78
N VAL A 234 10.23 -1.05 -15.68
CA VAL A 234 9.01 -1.86 -15.73
C VAL A 234 9.39 -3.32 -15.74
N THR A 235 8.77 -4.10 -14.85
CA THR A 235 8.88 -5.54 -14.76
C THR A 235 7.58 -6.19 -15.23
N LEU A 236 7.66 -6.98 -16.29
CA LEU A 236 6.60 -7.86 -16.79
C LEU A 236 6.71 -9.22 -16.10
N THR A 237 5.59 -9.70 -15.56
CA THR A 237 5.43 -11.08 -15.08
C THR A 237 4.35 -11.78 -15.89
N VAL A 238 4.69 -12.90 -16.52
CA VAL A 238 3.75 -13.78 -17.22
C VAL A 238 3.60 -15.06 -16.41
N THR A 239 2.36 -15.42 -16.05
CA THR A 239 2.03 -16.68 -15.39
C THR A 239 1.37 -17.62 -16.39
N PHE A 240 1.89 -18.84 -16.52
CA PHE A 240 1.37 -19.85 -17.43
C PHE A 240 0.30 -20.75 -16.78
N ALA A 241 -0.34 -21.60 -17.59
CA ALA A 241 -1.36 -22.55 -17.14
C ALA A 241 -0.85 -23.52 -16.06
N ASP A 242 0.41 -23.95 -16.16
CA ASP A 242 1.10 -24.81 -15.19
C ASP A 242 1.52 -24.07 -13.90
N ARG A 243 1.19 -22.77 -13.77
CA ARG A 243 1.53 -21.85 -12.68
C ARG A 243 3.01 -21.47 -12.60
N THR A 244 3.83 -21.86 -13.57
CA THR A 244 5.18 -21.31 -13.70
C THR A 244 5.10 -19.83 -14.07
N GLN A 245 6.14 -19.07 -13.68
CA GLN A 245 6.21 -17.63 -13.91
C GLN A 245 7.52 -17.28 -14.61
N ILE A 246 7.43 -16.38 -15.58
CA ILE A 246 8.60 -15.72 -16.17
C ILE A 246 8.51 -14.23 -15.85
N HIS A 247 9.64 -13.69 -15.37
CA HIS A 247 9.83 -12.27 -15.10
C HIS A 247 10.83 -11.69 -16.10
N ARG A 248 10.52 -10.52 -16.64
CA ARG A 248 11.42 -9.69 -17.45
C ARG A 248 11.32 -8.27 -16.96
N SER A 249 12.47 -7.61 -16.79
CA SER A 249 12.52 -6.22 -16.36
C SER A 249 13.33 -5.41 -17.36
N ARG A 250 12.93 -4.16 -17.57
CA ARG A 250 13.61 -3.24 -18.47
C ARG A 250 13.52 -1.82 -17.96
N GLN A 251 14.60 -1.07 -18.13
CA GLN A 251 14.64 0.39 -17.93
C GLN A 251 13.93 1.08 -19.10
N LEU A 252 13.16 2.13 -18.83
CA LEU A 252 12.49 2.90 -19.87
C LEU A 252 13.54 3.70 -20.67
N PRO A 253 13.57 3.56 -22.01
CA PRO A 253 14.62 4.15 -22.84
C PRO A 253 14.57 5.69 -22.87
N GLY A 254 13.39 6.28 -22.71
CA GLY A 254 13.19 7.73 -22.64
C GLY A 254 13.42 8.34 -21.24
N GLY A 255 13.94 7.57 -20.29
CA GLY A 255 14.06 7.99 -18.89
C GLY A 255 12.81 7.72 -18.05
N PRO A 256 12.77 8.24 -16.80
CA PRO A 256 11.63 8.02 -15.91
C PRO A 256 10.33 8.56 -16.51
N SER A 257 9.27 7.75 -16.55
CA SER A 257 8.01 8.14 -17.19
C SER A 257 6.78 7.58 -16.47
N ALA A 258 5.68 8.31 -16.58
CA ALA A 258 4.33 7.88 -16.19
C ALA A 258 3.37 7.81 -17.41
N HIS A 259 3.88 7.98 -18.63
CA HIS A 259 3.08 7.93 -19.85
C HIS A 259 2.65 6.51 -20.17
N THR A 260 1.38 6.35 -20.53
CA THR A 260 0.84 5.02 -20.81
C THR A 260 1.55 4.39 -22.02
N ASP A 261 1.88 5.19 -23.02
CA ASP A 261 2.63 4.74 -24.21
C ASP A 261 4.00 4.16 -23.85
N ASP A 262 4.81 4.85 -23.04
CA ASP A 262 6.15 4.37 -22.67
C ASP A 262 6.08 3.04 -21.89
N LEU A 263 5.11 2.93 -20.97
CA LEU A 263 4.87 1.70 -20.20
C LEU A 263 4.36 0.56 -21.09
N ARG A 264 3.44 0.85 -22.01
CA ARG A 264 2.90 -0.10 -22.99
C ARG A 264 3.99 -0.62 -23.91
N ASP A 265 4.79 0.26 -24.49
CA ASP A 265 5.79 -0.11 -25.48
C ASP A 265 6.86 -0.99 -24.83
N ALA A 266 7.32 -0.65 -23.62
CA ALA A 266 8.21 -1.50 -22.84
C ALA A 266 7.60 -2.88 -22.55
N ALA A 267 6.31 -2.94 -22.16
CA ALA A 267 5.61 -4.20 -21.90
C ALA A 267 5.46 -5.06 -23.17
N TYR A 268 5.09 -4.45 -24.30
CA TYR A 268 4.93 -5.12 -25.58
C TYR A 268 6.25 -5.67 -26.11
N GLU A 269 7.32 -4.90 -26.01
CA GLU A 269 8.65 -5.35 -26.43
C GLU A 269 9.14 -6.53 -25.57
N MET A 270 8.98 -6.44 -24.24
CA MET A 270 9.31 -7.55 -23.34
C MET A 270 8.48 -8.80 -23.64
N TYR A 271 7.18 -8.64 -23.87
CA TYR A 271 6.28 -9.75 -24.21
C TYR A 271 6.66 -10.39 -25.55
N ARG A 272 6.93 -9.58 -26.59
CA ARG A 272 7.38 -10.05 -27.90
C ARG A 272 8.70 -10.84 -27.80
N ALA A 273 9.64 -10.34 -27.00
CA ALA A 273 10.95 -10.97 -26.79
C ALA A 273 10.87 -12.33 -26.07
N LEU A 274 9.78 -12.63 -25.35
CA LEU A 274 9.58 -13.96 -24.76
C LEU A 274 9.38 -15.06 -25.79
N GLY A 275 8.98 -14.72 -27.03
CA GLY A 275 8.85 -15.68 -28.12
C GLY A 275 7.96 -16.88 -27.76
N LEU A 276 6.85 -16.64 -27.05
CA LEU A 276 6.01 -17.70 -26.51
C LEU A 276 5.41 -18.57 -27.62
N GLN A 277 6.02 -19.73 -27.89
CA GLN A 277 5.50 -20.69 -28.86
C GLN A 277 4.47 -21.59 -28.19
N ARG A 278 3.18 -21.30 -28.41
CA ARG A 278 2.03 -22.11 -27.94
C ARG A 278 1.90 -22.26 -26.41
N ALA A 279 2.57 -21.42 -25.62
CA ALA A 279 2.41 -21.41 -24.17
C ALA A 279 1.10 -20.72 -23.76
N ARG A 280 0.25 -21.42 -23.01
CA ARG A 280 -1.03 -20.86 -22.50
C ARG A 280 -0.77 -19.90 -21.35
N VAL A 281 -1.23 -18.67 -21.49
CA VAL A 281 -1.09 -17.61 -20.48
C VAL A 281 -2.33 -17.58 -19.58
N ARG A 282 -2.10 -17.63 -18.29
CA ARG A 282 -3.14 -17.57 -17.25
C ARG A 282 -3.30 -16.17 -16.66
N ALA A 283 -2.20 -15.44 -16.53
CA ALA A 283 -2.20 -14.08 -16.01
C ALA A 283 -0.99 -13.29 -16.51
N VAL A 284 -1.15 -11.97 -16.56
CA VAL A 284 -0.07 -11.02 -16.77
C VAL A 284 -0.10 -9.96 -15.67
N ALA A 285 1.09 -9.53 -15.23
CA ALA A 285 1.25 -8.43 -14.29
C ALA A 285 2.34 -7.50 -14.78
N LEU A 286 2.14 -6.20 -14.56
CA LEU A 286 3.15 -5.17 -14.74
C LEU A 286 3.47 -4.57 -13.39
N ARG A 287 4.75 -4.29 -13.17
CA ARG A 287 5.27 -3.59 -11.99
C ARG A 287 6.19 -2.47 -12.43
N CYS A 288 5.81 -1.24 -12.14
CA CYS A 288 6.67 -0.08 -12.24
C CYS A 288 7.59 -0.04 -11.01
N GLU A 289 8.88 0.12 -11.23
CA GLU A 289 9.93 0.09 -10.22
C GLU A 289 10.77 1.37 -10.27
N GLN A 290 11.51 1.63 -9.17
CA GLN A 290 12.35 2.82 -9.04
C GLN A 290 11.54 4.09 -9.30
N LEU A 291 10.39 4.18 -8.62
CA LEU A 291 9.52 5.34 -8.74
C LEU A 291 10.20 6.57 -8.16
N LEU A 292 10.21 7.64 -8.94
CA LEU A 292 10.74 8.95 -8.57
C LEU A 292 9.59 9.95 -8.45
N ASP A 293 9.78 11.00 -7.66
CA ASP A 293 8.89 12.16 -7.72
C ASP A 293 8.99 12.79 -9.11
N ALA A 294 7.83 13.00 -9.75
CA ALA A 294 7.76 13.62 -11.07
C ALA A 294 8.36 15.04 -11.06
N ALA A 295 8.32 15.77 -9.94
CA ALA A 295 8.95 17.09 -9.81
C ALA A 295 10.49 17.02 -9.81
N ALA A 296 11.06 15.88 -9.42
CA ALA A 296 12.51 15.65 -9.44
C ALA A 296 13.00 15.07 -10.77
N VAL A 297 12.07 14.70 -11.66
CA VAL A 297 12.39 14.26 -13.02
C VAL A 297 12.37 15.49 -13.92
N ALA A 298 13.50 15.81 -14.53
CA ALA A 298 13.52 16.83 -15.57
C ALA A 298 12.52 16.41 -16.67
N GLU A 299 11.49 17.21 -16.91
CA GLU A 299 10.61 17.03 -18.06
C GLU A 299 11.50 17.09 -19.30
N GLN A 300 11.69 15.95 -19.95
CA GLN A 300 12.34 15.94 -21.24
C GLN A 300 11.38 16.60 -22.22
N LEU A 301 11.67 17.86 -22.59
CA LEU A 301 10.97 18.56 -23.65
C LEU A 301 10.98 17.68 -24.89
N SER A 302 9.81 17.15 -25.25
CA SER A 302 9.65 16.36 -26.45
C SER A 302 9.33 17.30 -27.60
N PHE A 303 10.15 17.25 -28.65
CA PHE A 303 9.83 17.90 -29.92
C PHE A 303 8.81 17.11 -30.75
N ASP A 304 8.33 15.96 -30.23
CA ASP A 304 7.25 15.17 -30.84
C ASP A 304 5.88 15.72 -30.39
N GLY A 305 5.29 16.58 -31.21
CA GLY A 305 3.93 17.10 -30.99
C GLY A 305 2.88 15.99 -30.85
N GLY A 306 3.09 14.82 -31.48
CA GLY A 306 2.20 13.67 -31.33
C GLY A 306 2.20 13.11 -29.90
N ARG A 307 3.38 13.04 -29.26
CA ARG A 307 3.51 12.64 -27.85
C ARG A 307 2.81 13.63 -26.93
N GLU A 308 3.03 14.93 -27.15
CA GLU A 308 2.40 16.01 -26.39
C GLU A 308 0.86 15.96 -26.46
N HIS A 309 0.31 15.73 -27.65
CA HIS A 309 -1.14 15.56 -27.84
C HIS A 309 -1.70 14.33 -27.10
N ARG A 310 -1.00 13.19 -27.16
CA ARG A 310 -1.40 11.97 -26.43
C ARG A 310 -1.36 12.18 -24.92
N LEU A 311 -0.36 12.90 -24.44
CA LEU A 311 -0.21 13.30 -23.05
C LEU A 311 -1.39 14.11 -22.51
N ARG A 312 -1.81 15.14 -23.26
CA ARG A 312 -2.98 15.95 -22.91
C ARG A 312 -4.27 15.12 -22.93
N ALA A 313 -4.36 14.17 -23.87
CA ALA A 313 -5.48 13.24 -23.91
C ALA A 313 -5.50 12.32 -22.67
N GLU A 314 -4.36 11.79 -22.24
CA GLU A 314 -4.25 11.00 -21.00
C GLU A 314 -4.73 11.80 -19.78
N GLN A 315 -4.29 13.05 -19.64
CA GLN A 315 -4.72 13.93 -18.53
C GLN A 315 -6.23 14.18 -18.55
N ALA A 316 -6.82 14.39 -19.73
CA ALA A 316 -8.26 14.57 -19.86
C ALA A 316 -9.04 13.28 -19.51
N ILE A 317 -8.54 12.11 -19.93
CA ILE A 317 -9.11 10.80 -19.59
C ILE A 317 -9.04 10.57 -18.07
N ASP A 318 -7.90 10.85 -17.45
CA ASP A 318 -7.71 10.70 -16.01
C ASP A 318 -8.68 11.60 -15.23
N ALA A 319 -8.86 12.86 -15.66
CA ALA A 319 -9.81 13.78 -15.02
C ALA A 319 -11.27 13.29 -15.13
N LEU A 320 -11.66 12.71 -16.26
CA LEU A 320 -12.97 12.09 -16.43
C LEU A 320 -13.14 10.87 -15.53
N ASN A 321 -12.13 9.98 -15.48
CA ASN A 321 -12.15 8.79 -14.63
C ASN A 321 -12.16 9.13 -13.13
N ALA A 322 -11.47 10.19 -12.71
CA ALA A 322 -11.52 10.67 -11.32
C ALA A 322 -12.94 11.14 -10.93
N ARG A 323 -13.65 11.79 -11.85
CA ARG A 323 -15.00 12.34 -11.60
C ARG A 323 -16.12 11.31 -11.72
N PHE A 324 -16.02 10.40 -12.68
CA PHE A 324 -17.10 9.45 -13.03
C PHE A 324 -16.83 8.01 -12.62
N GLY A 325 -15.64 7.71 -12.10
CA GLY A 325 -15.20 6.38 -11.69
C GLY A 325 -14.11 5.81 -12.60
N SER A 326 -13.20 5.05 -12.01
CA SER A 326 -12.06 4.47 -12.72
C SER A 326 -12.53 3.51 -13.83
N GLY A 327 -11.93 3.63 -15.01
CA GLY A 327 -12.24 2.79 -16.17
C GLY A 327 -13.48 3.21 -16.97
N THR A 328 -14.07 4.37 -16.71
CA THR A 328 -15.20 4.93 -17.48
C THR A 328 -14.80 5.25 -18.92
N VAL A 329 -13.61 5.82 -19.09
CA VAL A 329 -13.02 6.15 -20.40
C VAL A 329 -11.61 5.56 -20.49
N GLY A 330 -11.28 5.03 -21.66
CA GLY A 330 -9.95 4.49 -21.93
C GLY A 330 -9.76 4.11 -23.40
N PRO A 331 -8.56 3.65 -23.78
CA PRO A 331 -8.30 3.21 -25.14
C PRO A 331 -9.25 2.05 -25.54
N ALA A 332 -9.87 2.13 -26.71
CA ALA A 332 -10.79 1.08 -27.17
C ALA A 332 -10.15 -0.33 -27.14
N ALA A 333 -8.87 -0.42 -27.47
CA ALA A 333 -8.11 -1.66 -27.48
C ALA A 333 -7.91 -2.29 -26.08
N SER A 334 -8.11 -1.56 -24.98
CA SER A 334 -8.03 -2.13 -23.62
C SER A 334 -9.32 -2.81 -23.14
N TYR A 335 -10.42 -2.69 -23.89
CA TYR A 335 -11.73 -3.28 -23.55
C TYR A 335 -12.04 -4.57 -24.31
N LEU A 336 -11.07 -5.13 -25.05
CA LEU A 336 -11.25 -6.43 -25.71
C LEU A 336 -11.47 -7.52 -24.65
N GLN A 337 -12.70 -8.03 -24.58
CA GLN A 337 -13.03 -9.21 -23.78
C GLN A 337 -12.87 -10.47 -24.63
N ALA A 338 -12.42 -11.56 -24.00
CA ALA A 338 -12.48 -12.88 -24.60
C ALA A 338 -13.95 -13.29 -24.65
N SER A 339 -14.51 -13.38 -25.86
CA SER A 339 -15.82 -13.99 -26.11
C SER A 339 -15.83 -15.47 -25.74
#